data_AF-A0A2V7D6V4-F1
#
_entry.id   AF-A0A2V7D6V4-F1
#
_cell.length_a   1.000
_cell.length_b   1.000
_cell.length_c   1.000
_cell.angle_alpha   90.00
_cell.angle_beta   90.00
_cell.angle_gamma   90.00
#
_symmetry.space_group_name_H-M   'P 1'
#
loop_
_entity.id
_entity.type
_entity.pdbx_description
1 polymer ?
#
loop_
_entity_poly.entity_id
_entity_poly.type
_entity_poly.pdbx_seq_one_letter_code
_entity_poly.pdbx_strand_id
1 'polypeptide(L)' 'MIGEDINLMFRPAPRLGRVAVDPGQLEQVIVNPVVNARDAMPNGGQISLETANVEVSEDSALWHVGAVPAPT' A
#
# COMPACT_ATOMS: atom_id res chain seq x y z
N MET A 1 4.59 7.92 -15.51
CA MET A 1 3.21 8.44 -15.61
C MET A 1 2.25 7.24 -15.54
N ILE A 2 1.14 7.39 -14.83
CA ILE A 2 0.01 6.43 -14.84
C ILE A 2 -0.78 6.70 -16.14
N GLY A 3 -1.14 5.66 -16.88
CA GLY A 3 -1.83 5.81 -18.17
C GLY A 3 -3.15 6.55 -18.03
N GLU A 4 -3.59 7.24 -19.09
CA GLU A 4 -4.82 8.07 -19.07
C GLU A 4 -6.11 7.27 -18.82
N ASP A 5 -6.10 5.97 -19.14
CA ASP A 5 -7.23 5.05 -18.92
C ASP A 5 -7.26 4.42 -17.52
N ILE A 6 -6.39 4.86 -16.60
CA ILE A 6 -6.31 4.34 -15.24
C ILE A 6 -6.77 5.39 -14.23
N ASN A 7 -7.84 5.06 -13.51
CA ASN A 7 -8.32 5.85 -12.39
C ASN A 7 -7.61 5.42 -11.10
N LEU A 8 -6.77 6.31 -10.55
CA LEU A 8 -6.14 6.10 -9.25
C LEU A 8 -7.02 6.69 -8.14
N MET A 9 -7.55 5.83 -7.27
CA MET A 9 -8.31 6.24 -6.09
C MET A 9 -7.48 6.10 -4.83
N PHE A 10 -7.40 7.15 -4.02
CA PHE A 10 -6.80 7.10 -2.70
C PHE A 10 -7.87 7.24 -1.62
N ARG A 11 -7.97 6.24 -0.73
CA ARG A 11 -9.00 6.14 0.32
C ARG A 11 -8.33 5.83 1.66
N PRO A 12 -7.71 6.81 2.32
CA PRO A 12 -7.13 6.58 3.62
C PRO A 12 -8.22 6.37 4.69
N ALA A 13 -8.02 5.44 5.61
CA ALA A 13 -8.93 5.31 6.75
C ALA A 13 -8.92 6.59 7.60
N PRO A 14 -10.04 6.94 8.26
CA PRO A 14 -10.05 8.00 9.24
C PRO A 14 -9.21 7.61 10.46
N ARG A 15 -8.51 8.59 11.06
CA ARG A 15 -7.73 8.42 12.32
C ARG A 15 -6.62 7.36 12.23
N LEU A 16 -5.79 7.43 11.21
CA LEU A 16 -4.56 6.62 11.12
C LEU A 16 -3.58 6.98 12.23
N GLY A 17 -2.90 5.96 12.76
CA GLY A 17 -1.74 6.14 13.62
C GLY A 17 -0.57 6.77 12.86
N ARG A 18 0.38 7.34 13.61
CA ARG A 18 1.67 7.74 13.03
C ARG A 18 2.53 6.50 12.81
N VAL A 19 3.19 6.44 11.67
CA VAL A 19 4.16 5.39 11.35
C VAL A 19 5.55 6.00 11.25
N ALA A 20 6.56 5.29 11.75
CA ALA A 20 7.96 5.64 11.54
C ALA A 20 8.46 4.82 10.34
N VAL A 21 8.73 5.50 9.24
CA VAL A 21 9.19 4.88 7.99
C VAL A 21 10.11 5.84 7.26
N ASP A 22 11.08 5.29 6.55
CA ASP A 22 11.84 6.09 5.59
C ASP A 22 10.94 6.46 4.39
N PRO A 23 10.83 7.74 4.01
CA PRO A 23 9.96 8.16 2.92
C PRO A 23 10.26 7.49 1.58
N GLY A 24 11.55 7.25 1.27
CA GLY A 24 11.95 6.60 0.01
C GLY A 24 11.56 5.12 -0.02
N GLN A 25 11.72 4.42 1.09
CA GLN A 25 11.22 3.04 1.24
C GLN A 25 9.70 2.98 1.07
N LEU A 26 8.95 3.90 1.68
CA LEU A 26 7.49 3.96 1.53
C LEU A 26 7.07 4.21 0.08
N GLU A 27 7.77 5.11 -0.62
CA GLU A 27 7.51 5.40 -2.03
C GLU A 27 7.67 4.14 -2.88
N GLN A 28 8.74 3.37 -2.69
CA GLN A 28 8.98 2.13 -3.45
C GLN A 28 7.91 1.07 -3.18
N VAL A 29 7.44 0.95 -1.93
CA VAL A 29 6.35 0.03 -1.53
C VAL A 29 5.04 0.37 -2.24
N ILE A 30 4.81 1.64 -2.59
CA ILE A 30 3.61 2.07 -3.32
C ILE A 30 3.84 1.99 -4.84
N VAL A 31 4.98 2.48 -5.34
CA VAL A 31 5.24 2.60 -6.78
C VAL A 31 5.35 1.24 -7.45
N ASN A 32 6.05 0.28 -6.86
CA ASN A 32 6.26 -1.03 -7.50
C ASN A 32 4.94 -1.78 -7.74
N PRO A 33 4.04 -1.95 -6.75
CA PRO A 33 2.73 -2.54 -6.99
C PRO A 33 1.87 -1.75 -7.97
N VAL A 34 1.88 -0.41 -7.92
CA VAL A 34 1.09 0.43 -8.83
C VAL A 34 1.57 0.28 -10.29
N VAL A 35 2.88 0.21 -10.52
CA VAL A 35 3.46 -0.06 -11.84
C VAL A 35 3.07 -1.45 -12.32
N ASN A 36 3.20 -2.47 -11.47
CA ASN A 36 2.80 -3.84 -11.81
C ASN A 36 1.30 -3.95 -12.14
N ALA A 37 0.45 -3.27 -11.37
CA ALA A 37 -0.99 -3.24 -11.60
C ALA A 37 -1.31 -2.57 -12.94
N ARG A 38 -0.71 -1.40 -13.23
CA ARG A 38 -0.83 -0.73 -14.54
C ARG A 38 -0.43 -1.66 -15.68
N ASP A 39 0.72 -2.31 -15.57
CA ASP A 39 1.26 -3.14 -16.64
C ASP A 39 0.37 -4.37 -16.92
N ALA A 40 -0.40 -4.81 -15.92
CA ALA A 40 -1.41 -5.86 -16.04
C ALA A 40 -2.79 -5.38 -16.56
N MET A 41 -2.97 -4.08 -16.84
CA MET A 41 -4.26 -3.46 -17.20
C MET A 41 -4.28 -2.97 -18.66
N PRO A 42 -4.41 -3.88 -19.65
CA PRO A 42 -4.35 -3.53 -21.08
C PRO A 42 -5.50 -2.63 -21.56
N ASN A 43 -6.63 -2.61 -20.85
CA ASN A 43 -7.79 -1.78 -21.18
C ASN A 43 -8.03 -0.67 -20.14
N GLY A 44 -7.03 -0.37 -19.29
CA GLY A 44 -7.21 0.53 -18.16
C GLY A 44 -8.08 -0.05 -17.05
N GLY A 45 -8.63 0.82 -16.20
CA GLY A 45 -9.47 0.45 -15.07
C GLY A 45 -9.20 1.29 -13.82
N GLN A 46 -9.32 0.71 -12.63
CA GLN A 46 -9.12 1.42 -11.36
C GLN A 46 -8.05 0.74 -10.50
N ILE A 47 -7.14 1.55 -9.97
CA ILE A 47 -6.22 1.17 -8.90
C ILE A 47 -6.66 1.91 -7.64
N SER A 48 -6.95 1.18 -6.57
CA SER A 48 -7.33 1.76 -5.27
C SER A 48 -6.21 1.57 -4.26
N LEU A 49 -5.75 2.67 -3.67
CA LEU A 49 -4.80 2.70 -2.56
C LEU A 49 -5.57 3.02 -1.27
N GLU A 50 -5.56 2.09 -0.34
CA GLU A 50 -6.27 2.19 0.94
C GLU A 50 -5.28 2.04 2.10
N THR A 51 -5.61 2.62 3.25
CA THR A 51 -4.81 2.48 4.47
C THR A 51 -5.72 2.13 5.64
N ALA A 52 -5.22 1.36 6.58
CA ALA A 52 -5.94 0.99 7.80
C ALA A 52 -4.95 0.80 8.95
N ASN A 53 -5.41 1.02 10.19
CA ASN A 53 -4.70 0.53 11.36
C ASN A 53 -4.95 -0.99 11.45
N VAL A 54 -3.89 -1.79 11.50
CA VAL A 54 -3.97 -3.25 11.58
C VAL A 54 -3.15 -3.71 12.76
N GLU A 55 -3.72 -4.59 13.58
CA GLU A 55 -2.97 -5.30 14.63
C GLU A 55 -2.28 -6.51 14.01
N VAL A 56 -0.95 -6.54 14.07
CA VAL A 56 -0.16 -7.67 13.60
C VAL A 56 0.03 -8.63 14.77
N SER A 57 -0.70 -9.74 14.73
CA SER A 57 -0.49 -10.91 15.60
C SER A 57 0.50 -11.92 14.97
N GLU A 58 1.06 -12.83 15.77
CA GLU A 58 2.00 -13.87 15.30
C GLU A 58 1.41 -14.73 14.17
N ASP A 59 0.11 -15.03 14.21
CA ASP A 59 -0.59 -15.79 13.15
C ASP A 59 -0.78 -14.98 11.85
N SER A 60 -0.87 -13.64 11.96
CA SER A 60 -1.00 -12.73 10.81
C SER A 60 0.35 -12.31 10.21
N ALA A 61 1.45 -12.48 10.96
CA ALA A 61 2.80 -12.11 10.55
C ALA A 61 3.33 -13.00 9.40
N LEU A 62 2.75 -14.20 9.22
CA LEU A 62 3.05 -15.09 8.09
C LEU A 62 2.72 -14.47 6.72
N TRP A 63 1.85 -13.46 6.68
CA TRP A 63 1.48 -12.74 5.44
C TRP A 63 2.36 -11.52 5.14
N HIS A 64 3.22 -11.10 6.07
CA HIS A 64 4.03 -9.88 5.95
C HIS A 64 5.49 -10.18 6.30
N VAL A 65 6.28 -10.62 5.32
CA VAL A 65 7.75 -10.67 5.45
C VAL A 65 8.24 -9.29 5.90
N GLY A 66 8.71 -9.20 7.15
CA GLY A 66 9.29 -7.99 7.74
C GLY A 66 8.41 -7.17 8.69
N ALA A 67 7.19 -7.61 9.03
CA ALA A 67 6.37 -6.89 10.02
C ALA A 67 6.93 -7.08 11.45
N VAL A 68 7.43 -6.01 12.05
CA VAL A 68 7.79 -5.95 13.48
C VAL A 68 6.65 -5.22 14.22
N PRO A 69 6.06 -5.78 15.28
CA PRO A 69 5.06 -5.09 16.07
C PRO A 69 5.60 -3.76 16.62
N ALA A 70 4.76 -2.73 16.66
CA ALA A 70 5.13 -1.48 17.31
C ALA A 70 5.43 -1.74 18.80
N PRO A 71 6.47 -1.14 19.39
CA PRO A 71 6.74 -1.29 20.81
C PRO A 71 5.59 -0.70 21.64
N THR A 72 5.16 -1.44 22.67
CA THR A 72 4.11 -1.08 23.65
C THR A 72 4.48 0.14 24.47
#